data_AF-A0A6N4V229-F1
#
_entry.id   AF-A0A6N4V229-F1
#
_cell.length_a   1.000
_cell.length_b   1.000
_cell.length_c   1.000
_cell.angle_alpha   90.00
_cell.angle_beta   90.00
_cell.angle_gamma   90.00
#
_symmetry.space_group_name_H-M   'P 1'
#
loop_
_entity.id
_entity.type
_entity.pdbx_description
1 polymer ?
#
loop_
_entity_poly.entity_id
_entity_poly.type
_entity_poly.pdbx_seq_one_letter_code
_entity_poly.pdbx_strand_id
1 'polypeptide(L)'
;MGKPVTFTFRTDSGVVAYTANERPVGGDAGFVAGGLLGGDEHLVEWVTFMLTERQVSKVRVVEPNVDFVFTESRDTPADVAAAFLAVGGGRGELSPAGWDVLLDALPVAARAPRDDAVVY
;
A
#
# COMPACT_ATOMS: atom_id res chain seq x y z
N MET A 1 -19.34 4.51 13.69
CA MET A 1 -18.01 4.11 14.22
C MET A 1 -17.39 3.24 13.15
N GLY A 2 -16.49 3.79 12.35
CA GLY A 2 -15.86 3.05 11.24
C GLY A 2 -14.86 2.06 11.81
N LYS A 3 -14.82 0.83 11.31
CA LYS A 3 -13.80 -0.13 11.73
C LYS A 3 -12.42 0.39 11.30
N PRO A 4 -11.37 0.22 12.12
CA PRO A 4 -10.01 0.55 11.71
C PRO A 4 -9.65 -0.24 10.45
N VAL A 5 -8.96 0.43 9.51
CA VAL A 5 -8.49 -0.18 8.28
C VAL A 5 -7.25 -1.01 8.61
N THR A 6 -7.37 -2.32 8.49
CA THR A 6 -6.25 -3.26 8.67
C THR A 6 -6.04 -4.05 7.39
N PHE A 7 -4.80 -4.13 6.93
CA PHE A 7 -4.41 -4.95 5.79
C PHE A 7 -3.02 -5.53 5.98
N THR A 8 -2.75 -6.64 5.29
CA THR A 8 -1.48 -7.35 5.37
C THR A 8 -0.86 -7.54 4.00
N PHE A 9 0.45 -7.80 4.00
CA PHE A 9 1.21 -8.24 2.86
C PHE A 9 2.04 -9.45 3.24
N ARG A 10 1.94 -10.50 2.44
CA ARG A 10 2.61 -11.78 2.67
C ARG A 10 3.60 -12.07 1.55
N THR A 11 4.81 -12.45 1.91
CA THR A 11 5.83 -12.97 1.00
C THR A 11 6.25 -14.37 1.45
N ASP A 12 7.16 -15.00 0.71
CA ASP A 12 7.81 -16.24 1.14
C ASP A 12 8.70 -16.03 2.39
N SER A 13 9.15 -14.79 2.62
CA SER A 13 10.05 -14.44 3.71
C SER A 13 9.33 -14.03 5.00
N GLY A 14 8.05 -13.65 4.94
CA GLY A 14 7.32 -13.22 6.12
C GLY A 14 5.97 -12.55 5.83
N VAL A 15 5.41 -11.94 6.87
CA VAL A 15 4.15 -11.17 6.78
C VAL A 15 4.36 -9.84 7.48
N VAL A 16 3.90 -8.75 6.85
CA VAL A 16 3.78 -7.44 7.44
C VAL A 16 2.31 -7.01 7.45
N ALA A 17 1.89 -6.32 8.50
CA ALA A 17 0.54 -5.85 8.71
C ALA A 17 0.56 -4.35 8.99
N TYR A 18 -0.44 -3.65 8.48
CA TYR A 18 -0.74 -2.26 8.79
C TYR A 18 -2.11 -2.17 9.45
N THR A 19 -2.23 -1.40 10.52
CA THR A 19 -3.52 -1.06 11.15
C THR A 19 -3.61 0.44 11.35
N ALA A 20 -4.53 1.11 10.65
CA ALA A 20 -4.82 2.51 10.86
C ALA A 20 -5.42 2.72 12.26
N ASN A 21 -4.87 3.65 13.04
CA ASN A 21 -5.43 3.98 14.34
C ASN A 21 -6.62 4.94 14.19
N GLU A 22 -7.60 4.84 15.07
CA GLU A 22 -8.72 5.79 15.12
C GLU A 22 -8.28 7.22 15.53
N ARG A 23 -7.06 7.36 16.08
CA ARG A 23 -6.40 8.64 16.38
C ARG A 23 -4.91 8.55 16.03
N PRO A 24 -4.33 9.55 15.34
CA PRO A 24 -2.89 9.58 15.12
C PRO A 24 -2.18 9.73 16.47
N VAL A 25 -1.47 8.67 16.89
CA VAL A 25 -0.61 8.69 18.07
C VAL A 25 0.80 8.96 17.56
N GLY A 26 1.43 10.04 18.06
CA GLY A 26 2.70 10.51 17.55
C GLY A 26 3.88 9.61 17.93
N GLY A 27 4.67 9.25 16.92
CA GLY A 27 6.13 9.26 16.97
C GLY A 27 6.84 8.15 17.74
N ASP A 28 6.65 6.89 17.36
CA ASP A 28 7.58 5.79 17.67
C ASP A 28 7.86 4.98 16.41
N ALA A 29 8.96 4.21 16.40
CA ALA A 29 9.29 3.30 15.30
C ALA A 29 8.11 2.34 15.02
N GLY A 30 7.67 2.28 13.76
CA GLY A 30 6.50 1.50 13.35
C GLY A 30 5.21 2.33 13.16
N PHE A 31 5.18 3.60 13.55
CA PHE A 31 4.05 4.49 13.21
C PHE A 31 4.24 5.14 11.84
N VAL A 32 3.26 4.93 10.96
CA VAL A 32 3.27 5.41 9.57
C VAL A 32 1.84 5.70 9.14
N ALA A 33 1.55 6.80 8.44
CA ALA A 33 0.19 7.11 7.94
C ALA A 33 -0.90 7.15 9.03
N GLY A 34 -0.52 7.50 10.27
CA GLY A 34 -1.41 7.47 11.44
C GLY A 34 -1.78 6.05 11.92
N GLY A 35 -1.17 5.01 11.38
CA GLY A 35 -1.34 3.61 11.78
C GLY A 35 -0.06 2.97 12.33
N LEU A 36 -0.17 1.69 12.68
CA LEU A 36 0.92 0.86 13.18
C LEU A 36 1.30 -0.21 12.16
N LEU A 37 2.58 -0.31 11.84
CA LEU A 37 3.21 -1.41 11.14
C LEU A 37 3.71 -2.46 12.14
N GLY A 38 3.46 -3.74 11.84
CA GLY A 38 3.97 -4.85 12.63
C GLY A 38 4.10 -6.12 11.80
N GLY A 39 4.73 -7.15 12.36
CA GLY A 39 4.99 -8.41 11.68
C GLY A 39 6.49 -8.69 11.60
N ASP A 40 6.94 -9.22 10.48
CA ASP A 40 8.36 -9.49 10.22
C ASP A 40 9.19 -8.20 10.26
N GLU A 41 10.24 -8.18 11.10
CA GLU A 41 11.05 -6.99 11.37
C GLU A 41 11.73 -6.44 10.12
N HIS A 42 12.21 -7.33 9.25
CA HIS A 42 12.88 -6.95 8.01
C HIS A 42 11.88 -6.29 7.05
N LEU A 43 10.69 -6.88 6.88
CA LEU A 43 9.64 -6.26 6.07
C LEU A 43 9.19 -4.90 6.63
N VAL A 44 9.07 -4.75 7.94
CA VAL A 44 8.74 -3.46 8.57
C VAL A 44 9.81 -2.40 8.28
N GLU A 45 11.09 -2.76 8.39
CA GLU A 45 12.22 -1.86 8.07
C GLU A 45 12.17 -1.40 6.61
N TRP A 46 12.01 -2.32 5.66
CA TRP A 46 11.95 -1.98 4.23
C TRP A 46 10.75 -1.13 3.88
N VAL A 47 9.57 -1.43 4.43
CA VAL A 47 8.37 -0.61 4.17
C VAL A 47 8.58 0.81 4.71
N THR A 48 9.14 0.92 5.92
CA THR A 48 9.44 2.22 6.53
C THR A 48 10.44 2.99 5.67
N PHE A 49 11.53 2.35 5.24
CA PHE A 49 12.53 2.92 4.34
C PHE A 49 11.91 3.43 3.02
N MET A 50 11.02 2.64 2.42
CA MET A 50 10.32 3.02 1.19
C MET A 50 9.44 4.28 1.36
N LEU A 51 8.91 4.51 2.56
CA LEU A 51 8.06 5.65 2.86
C LEU A 51 8.87 6.88 3.29
N THR A 52 10.09 6.73 3.81
CA THR A 52 10.95 7.84 4.23
C THR A 52 11.92 8.32 3.15
N GLU A 53 12.58 7.42 2.43
CA GLU A 53 13.74 7.76 1.57
C GLU A 53 13.37 8.25 0.17
N ARG A 54 12.08 8.19 -0.19
CA ARG A 54 11.49 8.75 -1.43
C ARG A 54 12.16 8.35 -2.76
N GLN A 55 13.01 7.31 -2.76
CA GLN A 55 13.78 6.89 -3.94
C GLN A 55 12.90 6.36 -5.09
N VAL A 56 11.79 5.71 -4.75
CA VAL A 56 10.81 5.20 -5.72
C VAL A 56 9.60 6.11 -5.72
N SER A 57 9.33 6.82 -6.82
CA SER A 57 8.22 7.78 -6.91
C SER A 57 6.87 7.15 -7.27
N LYS A 58 6.87 5.94 -7.83
CA LYS A 58 5.66 5.22 -8.25
C LYS A 58 5.84 3.71 -8.23
N VAL A 59 4.74 3.00 -8.10
CA VAL A 59 4.68 1.52 -8.09
C VAL A 59 3.71 1.06 -9.16
N ARG A 60 4.13 0.08 -9.97
CA ARG A 60 3.25 -0.56 -10.95
C ARG A 60 2.31 -1.52 -10.22
N VAL A 61 1.02 -1.23 -10.31
CA VAL A 61 -0.06 -2.12 -9.89
C VAL A 61 -0.41 -3.01 -11.08
N VAL A 62 -0.09 -4.31 -11.00
CA VAL A 62 -0.17 -5.26 -12.13
C VAL A 62 -1.58 -5.39 -12.70
N GLU A 63 -2.59 -5.38 -11.83
CA GLU A 63 -4.01 -5.35 -12.19
C GLU A 63 -4.63 -4.18 -11.40
N PRO A 64 -4.98 -3.05 -12.03
CA PRO A 64 -5.36 -2.88 -13.45
C PRO A 64 -4.25 -2.41 -14.41
N ASN A 65 -2.98 -2.72 -14.15
CA ASN A 65 -1.81 -2.29 -14.95
C ASN A 65 -1.63 -0.76 -15.00
N VAL A 66 -1.66 -0.14 -13.82
CA VAL A 66 -1.55 1.30 -13.64
C VAL A 66 -0.42 1.64 -12.68
N ASP A 67 0.17 2.83 -12.84
CA ASP A 67 1.15 3.32 -11.89
C ASP A 67 0.41 4.02 -10.73
N PHE A 68 0.57 3.52 -9.52
CA PHE A 68 0.26 4.28 -8.31
C PHE A 68 1.42 5.25 -8.05
N VAL A 69 1.12 6.55 -7.96
CA VAL A 69 2.11 7.58 -7.63
C VAL A 69 1.99 7.88 -6.15
N PHE A 70 3.10 7.76 -5.41
CA PHE A 70 3.12 8.10 -4.00
C PHE A 70 2.73 9.56 -3.77
N THR A 71 1.99 9.83 -2.70
CA THR A 71 1.72 11.20 -2.29
C THR A 71 3.01 11.91 -1.89
N GLU A 72 2.98 13.24 -1.88
CA GLU A 72 4.13 14.03 -1.44
C GLU A 72 4.51 13.79 0.02
N SER A 73 3.54 13.43 0.88
CA SER A 73 3.79 13.14 2.30
C SER A 73 4.11 11.67 2.56
N ARG A 74 3.68 10.74 1.69
CA ARG A 74 3.74 9.27 1.91
C ARG A 74 3.09 8.82 3.20
N ASP A 75 2.06 9.54 3.61
CA ASP A 75 1.43 9.42 4.93
C ASP A 75 -0.04 9.00 4.80
N THR A 76 -0.36 8.17 3.80
CA THR A 76 -1.71 7.63 3.59
C THR A 76 -1.71 6.09 3.59
N PRO A 77 -2.85 5.45 3.95
CA PRO A 77 -2.98 4.00 3.85
C PRO A 77 -2.68 3.46 2.43
N ALA A 78 -2.99 4.22 1.38
CA ALA A 78 -2.68 3.84 0.01
C ALA A 78 -1.17 3.89 -0.30
N ASP A 79 -0.45 4.87 0.26
CA ASP A 79 1.01 4.89 0.19
C ASP A 79 1.61 3.67 0.89
N VAL A 80 1.08 3.28 2.05
CA VAL A 80 1.54 2.08 2.77
C VAL A 80 1.28 0.82 1.94
N ALA A 81 0.10 0.67 1.35
CA ALA A 81 -0.22 -0.46 0.47
C ALA A 81 0.68 -0.50 -0.78
N ALA A 82 0.97 0.65 -1.38
CA ALA A 82 1.92 0.74 -2.50
C ALA A 82 3.35 0.39 -2.07
N ALA A 83 3.78 0.81 -0.89
CA ALA A 83 5.08 0.44 -0.33
C ALA A 83 5.21 -1.06 -0.10
N PHE A 84 4.15 -1.74 0.37
CA PHE A 84 4.12 -3.20 0.46
C PHE A 84 4.41 -3.87 -0.89
N LEU A 85 3.74 -3.42 -1.95
CA LEU A 85 3.98 -3.94 -3.31
C LEU A 85 5.41 -3.65 -3.81
N ALA A 86 5.95 -2.47 -3.48
CA ALA A 86 7.31 -2.10 -3.85
C ALA A 86 8.35 -2.99 -3.17
N VAL A 87 8.20 -3.25 -1.86
CA VAL A 87 9.08 -4.14 -1.07
C VAL A 87 9.03 -5.57 -1.60
N GLY A 88 7.84 -6.04 -1.98
CA GLY A 88 7.71 -7.35 -2.62
C GLY A 88 8.35 -7.45 -4.01
N GLY A 89 8.58 -6.33 -4.70
CA GLY A 89 9.08 -6.35 -6.07
C GLY A 89 8.16 -7.14 -7.03
N GLY A 90 6.85 -7.08 -6.80
CA GLY A 90 5.86 -7.89 -7.52
C GLY A 90 5.77 -9.35 -7.06
N ARG A 91 6.48 -9.72 -5.99
CA ARG A 91 6.38 -11.02 -5.32
C ARG A 91 5.73 -10.81 -3.97
N GLY A 92 4.61 -11.48 -3.75
CA GLY A 92 3.85 -11.39 -2.51
C GLY A 92 2.39 -11.01 -2.75
N GLU A 93 1.59 -11.24 -1.73
CA GLU A 93 0.15 -11.15 -1.77
C GLU A 93 -0.31 -10.04 -0.83
N LEU A 94 -0.81 -8.95 -1.41
CA LEU A 94 -1.52 -7.92 -0.67
C LEU A 94 -2.92 -8.43 -0.36
N SER A 95 -3.34 -8.32 0.90
CA SER A 95 -4.68 -8.74 1.31
C SER A 95 -5.77 -7.94 0.58
N PRO A 96 -7.00 -8.48 0.44
CA PRO A 96 -8.10 -7.78 -0.24
C PRO A 96 -8.35 -6.35 0.28
N ALA A 97 -8.30 -6.13 1.59
CA ALA A 97 -8.47 -4.79 2.17
C ALA A 97 -7.36 -3.81 1.76
N GLY A 98 -6.13 -4.31 1.54
CA GLY A 98 -5.03 -3.49 1.03
C GLY A 98 -5.23 -3.13 -0.44
N TRP A 99 -5.76 -4.08 -1.23
CA TRP A 99 -6.17 -3.81 -2.61
C TRP A 99 -7.30 -2.78 -2.67
N ASP A 100 -8.33 -2.91 -1.83
CA ASP A 100 -9.44 -1.94 -1.78
C ASP A 100 -8.92 -0.52 -1.50
N VAL A 101 -8.05 -0.36 -0.50
CA VAL A 101 -7.44 0.94 -0.17
C VAL A 101 -6.62 1.51 -1.33
N LEU A 102 -5.84 0.67 -2.01
CA LEU A 102 -5.00 1.10 -3.13
C LEU A 102 -5.85 1.48 -4.35
N LEU A 103 -6.83 0.64 -4.70
CA LEU A 103 -7.78 0.91 -5.77
C LEU A 103 -8.59 2.16 -5.47
N ASP A 104 -8.99 2.38 -4.21
CA ASP A 104 -9.73 3.58 -3.77
C ASP A 104 -8.96 4.89 -3.85
N ALA A 105 -7.64 4.83 -3.99
CA ALA A 105 -6.81 6.00 -4.24
C ALA A 105 -6.52 6.22 -5.74
N LEU A 106 -6.73 5.22 -6.60
CA LEU A 106 -6.50 5.34 -8.04
C LEU A 106 -7.61 6.18 -8.72
N PRO A 107 -7.30 6.94 -9.78
CA PRO A 107 -8.32 7.68 -10.53
C PRO A 107 -9.41 6.75 -11.08
N VAL A 108 -10.65 7.21 -11.19
CA VAL A 108 -11.79 6.39 -11.67
C VAL A 108 -11.52 5.76 -13.05
N ALA A 109 -10.84 6.48 -13.95
CA ALA A 109 -10.43 5.96 -15.26
C ALA A 109 -9.45 4.77 -15.19
N ALA A 110 -8.72 4.64 -14.09
CA ALA A 110 -7.81 3.52 -13.83
C ALA A 110 -8.52 2.29 -13.22
N ARG A 111 -9.75 2.44 -12.72
CA ARG A 111 -10.53 1.36 -12.08
C ARG A 111 -11.51 0.66 -13.02
N ALA A 112 -11.75 1.21 -14.20
CA ALA A 112 -12.63 0.59 -15.18
C ALA A 112 -11.94 -0.64 -15.80
N PRO A 113 -12.64 -1.77 -15.97
CA PRO A 113 -12.16 -2.80 -16.88
C PRO A 113 -11.97 -2.16 -18.25
N ARG A 114 -10.90 -2.53 -18.97
CA ARG A 114 -10.74 -2.07 -20.34
C ARG A 114 -11.91 -2.64 -21.15
N ASP A 115 -12.91 -1.81 -21.40
CA ASP A 115 -13.85 -2.01 -22.49
C ASP A 115 -13.04 -1.81 -23.77
N ASP A 116 -12.36 -2.87 -24.19
CA ASP A 116 -11.81 -2.99 -25.53
C ASP A 116 -13.01 -3.08 -26.47
N ALA A 117 -13.57 -1.91 -26.80
CA ALA A 117 -14.55 -1.76 -27.84
C ALA A 117 -13.95 -2.32 -29.13
N VAL A 118 -14.41 -3.51 -29.50
CA VAL A 118 -14.23 -4.08 -30.84
C VAL A 118 -14.86 -3.10 -31.82
N VAL A 119 -14.03 -2.34 -32.53
CA VAL A 119 -14.46 -1.58 -33.70
C VAL A 119 -14.49 -2.57 -34.87
N TYR A 120 -15.69 -2.76 -35.43
CA TYR A 120 -16.00 -3.62 -36.57
C TYR A 120 -15.15 -3.35 -37.82
#